data_AF-A0A1I5ET27-F1
#
_entry.id   AF-A0A1I5ET27-F1
#
_cell.length_a   1.000
_cell.length_b   1.000
_cell.length_c   1.000
_cell.angle_alpha   90.00
_cell.angle_beta   90.00
_cell.angle_gamma   90.00
#
_symmetry.space_group_name_H-M   'P 1'
#
loop_
_entity.id
_entity.type
_entity.pdbx_description
1 polymer ?
#
loop_
_entity_poly.entity_id
_entity_poly.type
_entity_poly.pdbx_seq_one_letter_code
_entity_poly.pdbx_strand_id
1 'polypeptide(L)'
;MSDADQLLRLAVAAAEMVDDIEGQQRRESAAFRDGYALGLAAGIDVGRDQAERDMAEAWRPVAESVRRLGRTLTFEEIERRRWDGRREDFGRPRPGDYTGGPVSWDERGTAA
;
A
#
# COMPACT_ATOMS: atom_id res chain seq x y z
N MET A 1 -26.76 -24.97 -67.82
CA MET A 1 -25.69 -24.54 -66.90
C MET A 1 -24.84 -25.76 -66.66
N SER A 2 -23.55 -25.71 -66.95
CA SER A 2 -22.67 -26.88 -66.89
C SER A 2 -22.34 -27.21 -65.43
N ASP A 3 -22.10 -28.48 -65.09
CA ASP A 3 -21.58 -28.89 -63.78
C ASP A 3 -20.29 -28.14 -63.43
N ALA A 4 -19.49 -27.79 -64.44
CA ALA A 4 -18.29 -26.96 -64.29
C ALA A 4 -18.60 -25.53 -63.79
N ASP A 5 -19.70 -24.92 -64.25
CA ASP A 5 -20.11 -23.58 -63.80
C ASP A 5 -20.57 -23.62 -62.34
N GLN A 6 -21.23 -24.71 -61.94
CA GLN A 6 -21.69 -24.89 -60.56
C GLN A 6 -20.52 -25.12 -59.60
N LEU A 7 -19.52 -25.93 -60.00
CA LEU A 7 -18.30 -26.13 -59.24
C LEU A 7 -17.50 -24.84 -59.09
N LEU A 8 -17.38 -24.04 -60.15
CA LEU A 8 -16.70 -22.75 -60.08
C LEU A 8 -17.40 -21.78 -59.13
N ARG A 9 -18.74 -21.69 -59.17
CA ARG A 9 -19.50 -20.85 -58.23
C ARG A 9 -19.34 -21.30 -56.79
N LEU A 10 -19.35 -22.61 -56.53
CA LEU A 10 -19.12 -23.15 -55.19
C LEU A 10 -17.70 -22.85 -54.69
N ALA A 11 -16.69 -22.97 -55.56
CA ALA A 11 -15.32 -22.65 -55.20
C ALA A 11 -15.13 -21.16 -54.86
N VAL A 12 -15.75 -20.26 -55.63
CA VAL A 12 -15.72 -18.82 -55.35
C VAL A 12 -16.42 -18.49 -54.04
N ALA A 13 -17.64 -19.01 -53.83
CA ALA A 13 -18.37 -18.78 -52.58
C ALA A 13 -17.62 -19.34 -51.36
N ALA A 14 -16.96 -20.49 -51.50
CA ALA A 14 -16.13 -21.05 -50.43
C ALA A 14 -14.91 -20.17 -50.13
N ALA A 15 -14.25 -19.63 -51.16
CA ALA A 15 -13.13 -18.71 -50.99
C ALA A 15 -13.55 -17.42 -50.27
N GLU A 16 -14.68 -16.83 -50.67
CA GLU A 16 -15.25 -15.64 -50.00
C GLU A 16 -15.56 -15.90 -48.52
N MET A 17 -16.15 -17.07 -48.19
CA MET A 17 -16.40 -17.43 -46.79
C MET A 17 -15.11 -17.61 -45.99
N VAL A 18 -14.06 -18.19 -46.58
CA VAL A 18 -12.76 -18.33 -45.91
C VAL A 18 -12.14 -16.97 -45.64
N ASP A 19 -12.15 -16.07 -46.63
CA ASP A 19 -11.62 -14.71 -46.50
C ASP A 19 -12.37 -13.92 -45.41
N ASP A 20 -13.70 -14.08 -45.33
CA ASP A 20 -14.53 -13.47 -44.29
C ASP A 20 -14.19 -13.99 -42.89
N ILE A 21 -14.01 -15.32 -42.75
CA ILE A 21 -13.62 -15.95 -41.48
C ILE A 21 -12.25 -15.46 -41.04
N GLU A 22 -11.26 -15.43 -41.93
CA GLU A 22 -9.93 -14.90 -41.64
C GLU A 22 -9.97 -13.41 -41.28
N GLY A 23 -10.80 -12.64 -41.99
CA GLY A 23 -11.07 -11.24 -41.68
C GLY A 23 -11.63 -11.06 -40.27
N GLN A 24 -12.60 -11.89 -39.88
CA GLN A 24 -13.20 -11.87 -38.55
C GLN A 24 -12.17 -12.24 -37.48
N GLN A 25 -11.43 -13.34 -37.65
CA GLN A 25 -10.41 -13.78 -36.69
C GLN A 25 -9.34 -12.71 -36.45
N ARG A 26 -8.91 -12.00 -37.51
CA ARG A 26 -7.95 -10.89 -37.38
C ARG A 26 -8.51 -9.74 -36.55
N ARG A 27 -9.76 -9.36 -36.77
CA ARG A 27 -10.43 -8.28 -36.02
C ARG A 27 -10.62 -8.65 -34.55
N GLU A 28 -11.07 -9.87 -34.28
CA GLU A 28 -11.24 -10.38 -32.91
C GLU A 28 -9.90 -10.45 -32.17
N SER A 29 -8.85 -10.95 -32.83
CA SER A 29 -7.50 -11.01 -32.26
C SER A 29 -6.91 -9.63 -32.00
N ALA A 30 -7.21 -8.64 -32.85
CA ALA A 30 -6.81 -7.25 -32.62
C ALA A 30 -7.56 -6.67 -31.42
N ALA A 31 -8.88 -6.77 -31.40
CA ALA A 31 -9.72 -6.27 -30.30
C ALA A 31 -9.35 -6.91 -28.95
N PHE A 32 -9.05 -8.20 -28.93
CA PHE A 32 -8.60 -8.89 -27.72
C PHE A 32 -7.27 -8.33 -27.20
N ARG A 33 -6.29 -8.14 -28.09
CA ARG A 33 -4.97 -7.59 -27.70
C ARG A 33 -5.10 -6.15 -27.19
N ASP A 34 -5.89 -5.33 -27.87
CA ASP A 34 -6.12 -3.93 -27.47
C ASP A 34 -6.84 -3.86 -26.12
N GLY A 35 -7.87 -4.69 -25.92
CA GLY A 35 -8.57 -4.79 -24.66
C GLY A 35 -7.68 -5.28 -23.52
N TYR A 36 -6.83 -6.29 -23.77
CA TYR A 36 -5.86 -6.77 -22.80
C TYR A 36 -4.84 -5.69 -22.43
N ALA A 37 -4.29 -4.98 -23.41
CA ALA A 37 -3.31 -3.91 -23.18
C ALA A 37 -3.91 -2.77 -22.35
N LEU A 38 -5.14 -2.35 -22.68
CA LEU A 38 -5.86 -1.33 -21.93
C LEU A 38 -6.14 -1.79 -20.49
N GLY A 39 -6.63 -3.03 -20.32
CA GLY A 39 -6.90 -3.60 -19.01
C GLY A 39 -5.64 -3.74 -18.15
N LEU A 40 -4.52 -4.15 -18.76
CA LEU A 40 -3.23 -4.24 -18.08
C LEU A 40 -2.75 -2.87 -17.61
N ALA A 41 -2.80 -1.85 -18.47
CA ALA A 41 -2.41 -0.49 -18.11
C ALA A 41 -3.26 0.06 -16.94
N ALA A 42 -4.58 -0.07 -17.03
CA ALA A 42 -5.47 0.34 -15.95
C ALA A 42 -5.22 -0.45 -14.65
N GLY A 43 -4.93 -1.76 -14.75
CA GLY A 43 -4.59 -2.60 -13.62
C GLY A 43 -3.29 -2.18 -12.93
N ILE A 44 -2.27 -1.77 -13.70
CA ILE A 44 -1.01 -1.24 -13.16
C ILE A 44 -1.27 0.04 -12.37
N ASP A 45 -2.07 0.97 -12.91
CA ASP A 45 -2.38 2.23 -12.23
C ASP A 45 -3.14 1.99 -10.91
N VAL A 46 -4.17 1.14 -10.95
CA VAL A 46 -4.92 0.76 -9.73
C VAL A 46 -4.01 0.08 -8.70
N GLY A 47 -3.15 -0.83 -9.15
CA GLY A 47 -2.21 -1.53 -8.27
C GLY A 47 -1.20 -0.58 -7.63
N ARG A 48 -0.71 0.40 -8.38
CA ARG A 48 0.19 1.43 -7.88
C ARG A 48 -0.49 2.30 -6.83
N ASP A 49 -1.68 2.82 -7.13
CA ASP A 49 -2.47 3.62 -6.20
C ASP A 49 -2.73 2.86 -4.88
N GLN A 50 -3.05 1.58 -4.99
CA GLN A 50 -3.28 0.74 -3.81
C GLN A 50 -1.98 0.55 -3.01
N ALA A 51 -0.87 0.25 -3.68
CA ALA A 51 0.42 0.09 -3.01
C ALA A 51 0.87 1.38 -2.29
N GLU A 52 0.65 2.55 -2.90
CA GLU A 52 0.94 3.84 -2.26
C GLU A 52 0.09 4.08 -1.02
N ARG A 53 -1.21 3.73 -1.05
CA ARG A 53 -2.11 3.80 0.12
C ARG A 53 -1.68 2.86 1.23
N ASP A 54 -1.37 1.61 0.89
CA ASP A 54 -0.95 0.59 1.85
C ASP A 54 0.35 1.00 2.54
N MET A 55 1.30 1.53 1.78
CA MET A 55 2.53 2.10 2.33
C MET A 55 2.25 3.29 3.27
N ALA A 56 1.40 4.23 2.86
CA ALA A 56 1.06 5.38 3.69
C ALA A 56 0.40 4.95 5.00
N GLU A 57 -0.48 3.96 4.96
CA GLU A 57 -1.11 3.39 6.16
C GLU A 57 -0.10 2.69 7.07
N ALA A 58 0.78 1.86 6.49
CA ALA A 58 1.81 1.14 7.25
C ALA A 58 2.80 2.10 7.92
N TRP A 59 3.16 3.21 7.27
CA TRP A 59 4.09 4.21 7.81
C TRP A 59 3.44 5.20 8.79
N ARG A 60 2.11 5.30 8.82
CA ARG A 60 1.37 6.25 9.68
C ARG A 60 1.77 6.18 11.17
N PRO A 61 1.87 5.00 11.82
CA PRO A 61 2.24 4.91 13.24
C PRO A 61 3.68 5.34 13.52
N VAL A 62 4.60 5.09 12.58
CA VAL A 62 6.00 5.52 12.69
C VAL A 62 6.07 7.04 12.58
N ALA A 63 5.40 7.63 11.59
CA ALA A 63 5.34 9.08 11.41
C ALA A 63 4.70 9.77 12.64
N GLU A 64 3.67 9.18 13.23
CA GLU A 64 3.08 9.66 14.49
C GLU A 64 4.07 9.58 15.66
N SER A 65 4.81 8.47 15.78
CA SER A 65 5.82 8.30 16.83
C SER A 65 6.95 9.33 16.72
N VAL A 66 7.44 9.58 15.50
CA VAL A 66 8.45 10.62 15.23
C VAL A 66 7.91 12.01 15.59
N ARG A 67 6.67 12.33 15.21
CA ARG A 67 6.03 13.60 15.58
C ARG A 67 5.86 13.74 17.08
N ARG A 68 5.48 12.67 17.78
CA ARG A 68 5.36 12.65 19.24
C ARG A 68 6.71 12.89 19.90
N LEU A 69 7.77 12.23 19.43
CA LEU A 69 9.13 12.45 19.93
C LEU A 69 9.59 13.89 19.70
N GLY A 70 9.37 14.45 18.51
CA GLY A 70 9.73 15.84 18.21
C GLY A 70 8.95 16.89 19.02
N ARG A 71 7.76 16.53 19.53
CA ARG A 71 6.97 17.38 20.44
C ARG A 71 7.27 17.12 21.92
N THR A 72 8.05 16.08 22.22
CA THR A 72 8.43 15.75 23.59
C THR A 72 9.49 16.76 24.02
N LEU A 73 9.29 17.38 25.17
CA LEU A 73 10.27 18.30 25.73
C LEU A 73 11.60 17.57 25.92
N THR A 74 12.69 18.23 25.58
CA THR A 74 14.02 17.73 25.90
C THR A 74 14.18 17.61 27.42
N PHE A 75 15.06 16.72 27.87
CA PHE A 75 15.34 16.58 29.31
C PHE A 75 15.73 17.93 29.93
N GLU A 76 16.52 18.74 29.22
CA GLU A 76 16.91 20.08 29.67
C GLU A 76 15.71 21.02 29.85
N GLU A 77 14.74 21.01 28.92
CA GLU A 77 13.53 21.83 29.03
C GLU A 77 12.60 21.34 30.15
N ILE A 78 12.47 20.02 30.33
CA ILE A 78 11.72 19.42 31.44
C ILE A 78 12.33 19.89 32.76
N GLU A 79 13.64 19.76 32.90
CA GLU A 79 14.36 20.16 34.10
C GLU A 79 14.29 21.67 34.35
N ARG A 80 14.41 22.49 33.30
CA ARG A 80 14.25 23.95 33.41
C ARG A 80 12.85 24.34 33.89
N ARG A 81 11.80 23.71 33.36
CA ARG A 81 10.41 23.92 33.83
C ARG A 81 10.18 23.39 35.24
N ARG A 82 10.85 22.30 35.60
CA ARG A 82 10.70 21.61 36.89
C ARG A 82 11.40 22.32 38.05
N TRP A 83 12.45 23.10 37.77
CA TRP A 83 13.27 23.83 38.76
C TRP A 83 13.33 25.34 38.54
N ASP A 84 12.53 25.88 37.61
CA ASP A 84 12.59 27.29 37.18
C ASP A 84 14.02 27.73 36.80
N GLY A 85 14.79 26.79 36.22
CA GLY A 85 16.20 26.98 35.83
C GLY A 85 17.25 26.87 36.95
N ARG A 86 16.87 26.60 38.21
CA ARG A 86 17.82 26.49 39.34
C ARG A 86 18.51 25.12 39.41
N ARG A 87 19.70 25.03 38.80
CA ARG A 87 20.51 23.80 38.71
C ARG A 87 20.88 23.20 40.07
N GLU A 88 20.93 24.01 41.12
CA GLU A 88 21.28 23.62 42.49
C GLU A 88 20.20 22.80 43.22
N ASP A 89 18.96 22.81 42.72
CA ASP A 89 17.88 22.00 43.31
C ASP A 89 17.71 20.62 42.64
N PHE A 90 18.42 20.35 41.53
CA PHE A 90 18.29 19.13 40.70
C PHE A 90 18.51 17.79 41.43
N GLY A 91 19.12 17.80 42.62
CA GLY A 91 19.41 16.61 43.42
C GLY A 91 18.56 16.44 44.67
N ARG A 92 17.59 17.33 44.94
CA ARG A 92 16.78 17.27 46.17
C ARG A 92 15.58 16.34 45.98
N PRO A 93 15.48 15.20 46.72
CA PRO A 93 14.32 14.34 46.66
C PRO A 93 13.08 15.06 47.18
N ARG A 94 11.94 14.89 46.51
CA ARG A 94 10.64 15.48 46.89
C ARG A 94 9.83 14.54 47.78
N PRO A 95 8.80 15.07 48.48
CA PRO A 95 7.79 14.24 49.11
C PRO A 95 7.11 13.33 48.06
N GLY A 96 7.29 12.02 48.20
CA GLY A 96 6.78 11.00 47.26
C GLY A 96 7.79 10.49 46.24
N ASP A 97 8.96 11.13 46.10
CA ASP A 97 10.05 10.57 45.30
C ASP A 97 10.60 9.32 45.98
N TYR A 98 10.96 8.33 45.16
CA TYR A 98 11.61 7.14 45.66
C TYR A 98 13.01 7.49 46.19
N THR A 99 13.18 7.50 47.51
CA THR A 99 14.41 7.95 48.18
C THR A 99 15.56 6.93 48.13
N GLY A 100 15.40 5.83 47.39
CA GLY A 100 16.37 4.74 47.32
C GLY A 100 16.21 3.75 48.48
N GLY A 101 16.20 2.46 48.14
CA GLY A 101 16.06 1.32 49.03
C GLY A 101 15.80 0.04 48.21
N PRO A 102 15.49 -1.10 48.83
CA PRO A 102 14.93 -2.23 48.11
C PRO A 102 13.44 -1.94 47.80
N VAL A 103 13.03 -2.07 46.54
CA VAL A 103 11.60 -2.14 46.18
C VAL A 103 11.16 -3.58 46.42
N SER A 104 10.22 -3.82 47.34
CA SER A 104 9.57 -5.12 47.43
C SER A 104 8.64 -5.27 46.22
N TRP A 105 9.07 -6.03 45.22
CA TRP A 105 8.19 -6.48 44.15
C TRP A 105 7.24 -7.52 44.74
N ASP A 106 6.10 -7.07 45.25
CA ASP A 106 5.04 -7.99 45.68
C ASP A 106 4.53 -8.70 44.42
N GLU A 107 4.70 -10.02 44.35
CA GLU A 107 4.38 -10.90 43.21
C GLU A 107 2.86 -11.04 42.92
N ARG A 108 2.05 -10.03 43.25
CA ARG A 108 0.58 -10.06 43.09
C ARG A 108 0.09 -9.36 41.82
N GLY A 109 0.81 -9.58 40.72
CA GLY A 109 0.52 -8.96 39.43
C GLY A 109 0.52 -9.89 38.21
N THR A 110 0.84 -11.17 38.36
CA THR A 110 0.64 -12.18 37.29
C THR A 110 -0.62 -12.97 37.56
N ALA A 111 -1.75 -12.35 37.29
CA ALA A 111 -3.00 -13.05 37.01
C ALA A 111 -3.62 -12.42 35.75
N ALA A 112 -3.18 -12.91 34.60
CA ALA A 112 -3.92 -13.00 33.35
C ALA A 112 -3.35 -14.19 32.57
#